data_AF-A0A2V7XDI0-F1
#
_entry.id   AF-A0A2V7XDI0-F1
#
_cell.length_a   1.000
_cell.length_b   1.000
_cell.length_c   1.000
_cell.angle_alpha   90.00
_cell.angle_beta   90.00
_cell.angle_gamma   90.00
#
_symmetry.space_group_name_H-M   'P 1'
#
loop_
_entity.id
_entity.type
_entity.pdbx_description
1 polymer ?
#
loop_
_entity_poly.entity_id
_entity_poly.type
_entity_poly.pdbx_seq_one_letter_code
_entity_poly.pdbx_strand_id
1 'polypeptide(L)'
;LSGASRSLSALRGRPAIVLLWETAVTASRTALQSLARGTEALARAGVGFVAVAVDPPADLPKVRAAAAGATTVPLVLASEEVGRSYAILYRHLFMNRQDLPLPTAFLLDAEGRVVKVYRDRVDVAEILRDVPTIEAPPAERLARALPFAGTLLSPLGVRNYLPYGRELLDQGLDAAAVVAFERAAQGSPSASTLYRLGTLLVKSGQTTKARAAFERALAMQPDLYEASNDLGALLAQDGDLPAAIEKFRAALATTPDYPDALNNLGYALLLTGRPEEARDLYEKALKLQPDFPEALNNLGLILGREGQMERAEHYFREALANRGDYGEAANNLALVLVARGQQDDAIRLLEGFIETRAGFENTYITLAKIYLATGRQREGLQVIERLLQRNPTHPLALEIVRQVKSH
;
A
#
# COMPACT_ATOMS: atom_id res chain seq x y z
N LEU A 1 21.06 -0.31 16.10
CA LEU A 1 21.37 1.09 16.50
C LEU A 1 22.50 1.74 15.67
N SER A 2 23.15 1.00 14.77
CA SER A 2 24.26 1.47 13.92
C SER A 2 23.83 2.27 12.68
N GLY A 3 22.54 2.58 12.54
CA GLY A 3 21.97 3.22 11.34
C GLY A 3 21.55 2.25 10.23
N ALA A 4 21.88 0.96 10.35
CA ALA A 4 21.41 -0.07 9.43
C ALA A 4 20.04 -0.64 9.85
N SER A 5 19.11 -0.73 8.91
CA SER A 5 17.84 -1.44 9.08
C SER A 5 18.07 -2.95 9.16
N ARG A 6 17.30 -3.62 10.02
CA ARG A 6 17.35 -5.07 10.21
C ARG A 6 15.93 -5.62 10.17
N SER A 7 15.69 -6.63 9.34
CA SER A 7 14.43 -7.37 9.36
C SER A 7 14.46 -8.42 10.45
N LEU A 8 13.37 -8.53 11.22
CA LEU A 8 13.17 -9.63 12.18
C LEU A 8 13.05 -10.98 11.49
N SER A 9 12.70 -11.03 10.20
CA SER A 9 12.64 -12.29 9.44
C SER A 9 14.01 -12.98 9.33
N ALA A 10 15.11 -12.25 9.53
CA ALA A 10 16.46 -12.81 9.56
C ALA A 10 16.70 -13.75 10.76
N LEU A 11 15.80 -13.77 11.75
CA LEU A 11 15.86 -14.69 12.87
C LEU A 11 15.23 -16.06 12.59
N ARG A 12 14.54 -16.23 11.45
CA ARG A 12 13.97 -17.53 11.05
C ARG A 12 15.04 -18.60 10.85
N GLY A 13 14.64 -19.86 10.99
CA GLY A 13 15.49 -21.03 10.84
C GLY A 13 16.12 -21.53 12.14
N ARG A 14 15.87 -20.86 13.27
CA ARG A 14 16.25 -21.31 14.62
C ARG A 14 15.34 -20.68 15.68
N PRO A 15 15.28 -21.26 16.89
CA PRO A 15 14.69 -20.60 18.05
C PRO A 15 15.23 -19.19 18.23
N ALA A 16 14.37 -18.24 18.56
CA ALA A 16 14.80 -16.85 18.75
C ALA A 16 14.06 -16.13 19.89
N ILE A 17 14.76 -15.25 20.58
CA ILE A 17 14.18 -14.33 21.57
C ILE A 17 14.05 -12.93 20.96
N VAL A 18 12.84 -12.38 21.00
CA VAL A 18 12.58 -10.98 20.70
C VAL A 18 12.18 -10.29 22.01
N LEU A 19 13.09 -9.48 22.56
CA LEU A 19 12.84 -8.68 23.75
C LEU A 19 12.32 -7.30 23.33
N LEU A 20 11.10 -6.96 23.71
CA LEU A 20 10.57 -5.61 23.63
C LEU A 20 10.82 -4.89 24.95
N TRP A 21 11.40 -3.71 24.87
CA TRP A 21 11.83 -2.94 26.04
C TRP A 21 11.73 -1.44 25.78
N GLU A 22 11.64 -0.66 26.85
CA GLU A 22 11.62 0.81 26.79
C GLU A 22 12.61 1.40 27.80
N THR A 23 13.27 2.50 27.43
CA THR A 23 14.33 3.09 28.25
C THR A 23 13.82 3.63 29.56
N ALA A 24 12.58 4.12 29.63
CA ALA A 24 11.99 4.68 30.86
C ALA A 24 11.72 3.61 31.93
N VAL A 25 11.46 2.37 31.52
CA VAL A 25 11.02 1.30 32.43
C VAL A 25 12.22 0.59 33.08
N THR A 26 12.30 0.62 34.42
CA THR A 26 13.41 0.00 35.17
C THR A 26 13.52 -1.51 34.91
N ALA A 27 12.39 -2.23 34.93
CA ALA A 27 12.38 -3.66 34.62
C ALA A 27 12.92 -3.96 33.21
N SER A 28 12.67 -3.08 32.24
CA SER A 28 13.17 -3.21 30.87
C SER A 28 14.69 -3.12 30.78
N ARG A 29 15.30 -2.18 31.51
CA ARG A 29 16.76 -2.09 31.60
C ARG A 29 17.36 -3.34 32.26
N THR A 30 16.71 -3.87 33.31
CA THR A 30 17.13 -5.12 33.97
C THR A 30 17.03 -6.33 33.04
N ALA A 31 15.93 -6.46 32.28
CA ALA A 31 15.74 -7.53 31.30
C ALA A 31 16.80 -7.48 30.18
N LEU A 32 17.12 -6.29 29.67
CA LEU A 32 18.17 -6.12 28.68
C LEU A 32 19.54 -6.56 29.21
N GLN A 33 19.89 -6.18 30.45
CA GLN A 33 21.13 -6.61 31.08
C GLN A 33 21.17 -8.12 31.35
N SER A 34 20.03 -8.72 31.73
CA SER A 34 19.89 -10.16 31.90
C SER A 34 20.20 -10.90 30.59
N LEU A 35 19.62 -10.43 29.49
CA LEU A 35 19.89 -10.95 28.15
C LEU A 35 21.37 -10.79 27.75
N ALA A 36 21.95 -9.62 28.02
CA ALA A 36 23.35 -9.31 27.73
C ALA A 36 24.35 -10.24 28.45
N ARG A 37 24.09 -10.56 29.71
CA ARG A 37 24.92 -11.52 30.47
C ARG A 37 24.78 -12.96 29.96
N GLY A 38 23.66 -13.29 29.33
CA GLY A 38 23.35 -14.64 28.85
C GLY A 38 23.66 -14.90 27.38
N THR A 39 24.21 -13.94 26.64
CA THR A 39 24.40 -14.04 25.18
C THR A 39 25.25 -15.23 24.76
N GLU A 40 26.32 -15.55 25.49
CA GLU A 40 27.18 -16.71 25.20
C GLU A 40 26.45 -18.04 25.42
N ALA A 41 25.63 -18.13 26.46
CA ALA A 41 24.86 -19.33 26.75
C ALA A 41 23.75 -19.54 25.69
N LEU A 42 23.05 -18.46 25.30
CA LEU A 42 22.07 -18.49 24.21
C LEU A 42 22.70 -18.86 22.87
N ALA A 43 23.87 -18.29 22.55
CA ALA A 43 24.60 -18.62 21.33
C ALA A 43 25.02 -20.10 21.29
N ARG A 44 25.54 -20.64 22.40
CA ARG A 44 25.87 -22.08 22.51
C ARG A 44 24.65 -22.98 22.37
N ALA A 45 23.48 -22.54 22.82
CA ALA A 45 22.22 -23.23 22.64
C ALA A 45 21.60 -23.04 21.24
N GLY A 46 22.26 -22.32 20.33
CA GLY A 46 21.77 -22.06 18.98
C GLY A 46 20.61 -21.06 18.89
N VAL A 47 20.33 -20.32 19.97
CA VAL A 47 19.19 -19.41 20.08
C VAL A 47 19.57 -18.03 19.54
N GLY A 48 18.83 -17.54 18.54
CA GLY A 48 18.94 -16.16 18.08
C GLY A 48 18.35 -15.18 19.10
N PHE A 49 18.80 -13.94 19.14
CA PHE A 49 18.20 -12.95 20.02
C PHE A 49 18.33 -11.54 19.48
N VAL A 50 17.32 -10.72 19.75
CA VAL A 50 17.29 -9.29 19.44
C VAL A 50 16.53 -8.54 20.53
N ALA A 51 17.00 -7.36 20.87
CA ALA A 51 16.25 -6.41 21.69
C ALA A 51 15.76 -5.25 20.83
N VAL A 52 14.44 -5.05 20.83
CA VAL A 52 13.73 -4.00 20.10
C VAL A 52 13.30 -2.95 21.11
N ALA A 53 13.93 -1.78 21.05
CA ALA A 53 13.49 -0.61 21.81
C ALA A 53 12.21 -0.06 21.16
N VAL A 54 11.15 0.12 21.93
CA VAL A 54 9.88 0.70 21.46
C VAL A 54 9.75 2.19 21.75
N ASP A 55 10.83 2.80 22.28
CA ASP A 55 10.96 4.24 22.45
C ASP A 55 10.74 5.00 21.13
N PRO A 56 10.27 6.27 21.19
CA PRO A 56 10.17 7.11 20.00
C PRO A 56 11.50 7.23 19.25
N PRO A 57 11.51 7.30 17.91
CA PRO A 57 12.74 7.46 17.12
C PRO A 57 13.62 8.65 17.55
N ALA A 58 13.00 9.74 18.02
CA ALA A 58 13.69 10.92 18.54
C ALA A 58 14.54 10.64 19.79
N ASP A 59 14.23 9.59 20.55
CA ASP A 59 14.92 9.21 21.78
C ASP A 59 16.09 8.24 21.53
N LEU A 60 16.52 8.03 20.28
CA LEU A 60 17.69 7.20 19.93
C LEU A 60 18.94 7.47 20.81
N PRO A 61 19.30 8.73 21.16
CA PRO A 61 20.43 8.97 22.06
C PRO A 61 20.23 8.37 23.46
N LYS A 62 19.01 8.44 24.02
CA LYS A 62 18.66 7.85 25.32
C LYS A 62 18.73 6.33 25.26
N VAL A 63 18.23 5.73 24.17
CA VAL A 63 18.30 4.28 23.92
C VAL A 63 19.75 3.81 23.89
N ARG A 64 20.63 4.54 23.20
CA ARG A 64 22.07 4.23 23.17
C ARG A 64 22.71 4.30 24.56
N ALA A 65 22.39 5.33 25.33
CA ALA A 65 22.92 5.50 26.69
C ALA A 65 22.44 4.36 27.62
N ALA A 66 21.14 4.06 27.60
CA ALA A 66 20.55 3.01 28.44
C ALA A 66 21.07 1.60 28.08
N ALA A 67 21.45 1.38 26.80
CA ALA A 67 21.97 0.11 26.32
C ALA A 67 23.49 -0.03 26.39
N ALA A 68 24.22 0.97 26.90
CA ALA A 68 25.69 0.97 26.90
C ALA A 68 26.32 -0.24 27.62
N GLY A 69 25.62 -0.82 28.60
CA GLY A 69 26.05 -2.03 29.32
C GLY A 69 25.65 -3.36 28.67
N ALA A 70 25.00 -3.33 27.49
CA ALA A 70 24.43 -4.48 26.81
C ALA A 70 24.93 -4.62 25.35
N THR A 71 26.21 -4.31 25.12
CA THR A 71 26.83 -4.26 23.78
C THR A 71 26.84 -5.60 23.04
N THR A 72 26.72 -6.71 23.76
CA THR A 72 26.64 -8.08 23.19
C THR A 72 25.28 -8.40 22.58
N VAL A 73 24.24 -7.61 22.86
CA VAL A 73 22.87 -7.84 22.36
C VAL A 73 22.65 -7.08 21.06
N PRO A 74 22.20 -7.73 19.97
CA PRO A 74 21.71 -7.03 18.79
C PRO A 74 20.53 -6.13 19.14
N LEU A 75 20.76 -4.82 19.08
CA LEU A 75 19.78 -3.80 19.45
C LEU A 75 19.25 -3.06 18.23
N VAL A 76 17.92 -2.99 18.13
CA VAL A 76 17.21 -2.24 17.10
C VAL A 76 16.22 -1.29 17.76
N LEU A 77 16.02 -0.11 17.15
CA LEU A 77 14.95 0.79 17.51
C LEU A 77 13.77 0.44 16.61
N ALA A 78 12.57 0.31 17.17
CA ALA A 78 11.38 0.05 16.38
C ALA A 78 11.16 1.18 15.37
N SER A 79 10.82 0.83 14.14
CA SER A 79 10.19 1.81 13.25
C SER A 79 8.80 2.15 13.78
N GLU A 80 8.24 3.26 13.33
CA GLU A 80 6.86 3.63 13.66
C GLU A 80 5.86 2.51 13.28
N GLU A 81 6.04 1.89 12.11
CA GLU A 81 5.26 0.75 11.64
C GLU A 81 5.34 -0.45 12.62
N VAL A 82 6.54 -0.78 13.09
CA VAL A 82 6.77 -1.88 14.04
C VAL A 82 6.13 -1.57 15.41
N GLY A 83 6.27 -0.33 15.89
CA GLY A 83 5.63 0.12 17.13
C GLY A 83 4.10 0.04 17.07
N ARG A 84 3.50 0.53 15.98
CA ARG A 84 2.04 0.45 15.76
C ARG A 84 1.56 -1.00 15.59
N SER A 85 2.29 -1.82 14.84
CA SER A 85 1.97 -3.24 14.67
C SER A 85 1.98 -4.00 16.00
N TYR A 86 2.91 -3.69 16.90
CA TYR A 86 2.93 -4.24 18.25
C TYR A 86 1.68 -3.84 19.05
N ALA A 87 1.26 -2.57 19.00
CA ALA A 87 0.05 -2.10 19.68
C ALA A 87 -1.22 -2.80 19.16
N ILE A 88 -1.28 -3.13 17.86
CA ILE A 88 -2.40 -3.88 17.29
C ILE A 88 -2.35 -5.37 17.68
N LEU A 89 -1.17 -6.01 17.61
CA LEU A 89 -0.98 -7.38 18.10
C LEU A 89 -1.39 -7.52 19.57
N TYR A 90 -1.09 -6.51 20.39
CA TYR A 90 -1.53 -6.41 21.78
C TYR A 90 -3.05 -6.51 21.90
N ARG A 91 -3.80 -5.70 21.15
CA ARG A 91 -5.27 -5.66 21.20
C ARG A 91 -5.91 -6.98 20.78
N HIS A 92 -5.33 -7.66 19.79
CA HIS A 92 -5.91 -8.90 19.23
C HIS A 92 -5.50 -10.17 19.96
N LEU A 93 -4.30 -10.23 20.56
CA LEU A 93 -3.87 -11.39 21.36
C LEU A 93 -4.48 -11.37 22.77
N PHE A 94 -4.79 -10.19 23.31
CA PHE A 94 -5.27 -10.00 24.67
C PHE A 94 -6.59 -9.23 24.68
N MET A 95 -7.67 -9.88 24.24
CA MET A 95 -9.04 -9.39 24.43
C MET A 95 -9.28 -8.97 25.90
N ASN A 96 -9.27 -7.65 26.16
CA ASN A 96 -9.83 -6.93 27.32
C ASN A 96 -9.49 -7.40 28.76
N ARG A 97 -8.39 -8.09 29.08
CA ARG A 97 -8.16 -8.48 30.50
C ARG A 97 -6.80 -8.27 31.15
N GLN A 98 -5.75 -7.81 30.46
CA GLN A 98 -4.51 -7.35 31.12
C GLN A 98 -3.53 -6.73 30.12
N ASP A 99 -2.82 -5.69 30.55
CA ASP A 99 -1.72 -5.11 29.78
C ASP A 99 -0.60 -6.13 29.55
N LEU A 100 0.11 -6.02 28.43
CA LEU A 100 1.37 -6.73 28.22
C LEU A 100 2.50 -5.78 28.65
N PRO A 101 2.93 -5.83 29.93
CA PRO A 101 3.87 -4.85 30.45
C PRO A 101 5.20 -4.95 29.71
N LEU A 102 5.87 -3.81 29.56
CA LEU A 102 7.28 -3.82 29.19
C LEU A 102 8.11 -4.06 30.45
N PRO A 103 9.16 -4.90 30.40
CA PRO A 103 9.60 -5.65 29.23
C PRO A 103 8.73 -6.88 28.96
N THR A 104 8.65 -7.26 27.69
CA THR A 104 8.13 -8.57 27.30
C THR A 104 9.11 -9.25 26.36
N ALA A 105 9.40 -10.53 26.61
CA ALA A 105 10.18 -11.35 25.71
C ALA A 105 9.30 -12.41 25.04
N PHE A 106 9.39 -12.49 23.72
CA PHE A 106 8.78 -13.56 22.94
C PHE A 106 9.84 -14.61 22.61
N LEU A 107 9.56 -15.85 22.96
CA LEU A 107 10.27 -16.99 22.40
C LEU A 107 9.56 -17.42 21.13
N LEU A 108 10.32 -17.44 20.05
CA LEU A 108 9.92 -17.83 18.71
C LEU A 108 10.50 -19.20 18.38
N ASP A 109 9.73 -20.03 17.70
CA ASP A 109 10.24 -21.24 17.04
C ASP A 109 10.96 -20.91 15.71
N ALA A 110 11.54 -21.92 15.06
CA ALA A 110 12.28 -21.75 13.81
C ALA A 110 11.43 -21.14 12.66
N GLU A 111 10.11 -21.33 12.67
CA GLU A 111 9.19 -20.71 11.71
C GLU A 111 8.84 -19.26 12.05
N GLY A 112 9.26 -18.77 13.22
CA GLY A 112 8.99 -17.42 13.71
C GLY A 112 7.61 -17.27 14.39
N ARG A 113 7.01 -18.37 14.86
CA ARG A 113 5.75 -18.33 15.62
C ARG A 113 6.07 -18.10 17.10
N VAL A 114 5.31 -17.22 17.76
CA VAL A 114 5.41 -17.02 19.22
C VAL A 114 4.90 -18.28 19.92
N VAL A 115 5.78 -18.92 20.69
CA VAL A 115 5.51 -20.18 21.40
C VAL A 115 5.48 -20.03 22.92
N LYS A 116 6.17 -19.01 23.46
CA LYS A 116 6.08 -18.61 24.88
C LYS A 116 6.25 -17.11 25.01
N VAL A 117 5.59 -16.52 26.00
CA VAL A 117 5.67 -15.09 26.35
C VAL A 117 6.16 -14.98 27.78
N TYR A 118 7.29 -14.32 28.00
CA TYR A 118 7.80 -13.99 29.34
C TYR A 118 7.41 -12.57 29.68
N ARG A 119 6.67 -12.41 30.78
CA ARG A 119 6.21 -11.13 31.32
C ARG A 119 6.99 -10.79 32.58
N ASP A 120 7.23 -9.50 32.82
CA ASP A 120 7.81 -8.91 34.05
C ASP A 120 9.29 -9.24 34.34
N ARG A 121 9.69 -10.52 34.25
CA ARG A 121 11.08 -10.98 34.44
C ARG A 121 11.55 -11.79 33.23
N VAL A 122 12.64 -11.34 32.63
CA VAL A 122 13.33 -12.05 31.54
C VAL A 122 14.59 -12.70 32.10
N ASP A 123 14.51 -14.01 32.36
CA ASP A 123 15.60 -14.81 32.90
C ASP A 123 16.13 -15.78 31.84
N VAL A 124 17.41 -15.61 31.46
CA VAL A 124 18.04 -16.45 30.44
C VAL A 124 18.12 -17.91 30.89
N ALA A 125 18.26 -18.19 32.19
CA ALA A 125 18.28 -19.56 32.67
C ALA A 125 16.92 -20.26 32.49
N GLU A 126 15.81 -19.52 32.60
CA GLU A 126 14.48 -20.04 32.29
C GLU A 126 14.34 -20.29 30.78
N ILE A 127 14.72 -19.31 29.96
CA ILE A 127 14.71 -19.42 28.50
C ILE A 127 15.46 -20.67 28.03
N LEU A 128 16.67 -20.90 28.55
CA LEU A 128 17.48 -22.06 28.16
C LEU A 128 16.85 -23.40 28.57
N ARG A 129 16.04 -23.44 29.64
CA ARG A 129 15.27 -24.64 30.00
C ARG A 129 14.07 -24.85 29.08
N ASP A 130 13.46 -23.78 28.59
CA ASP A 130 12.28 -23.87 27.73
C ASP A 130 12.63 -24.22 26.28
N VAL A 131 13.74 -23.69 25.75
CA VAL A 131 14.14 -23.82 24.33
C VAL A 131 14.10 -25.25 23.79
N PRO A 132 14.62 -26.29 24.49
CA PRO A 132 14.54 -27.67 24.00
C PRO A 132 13.12 -28.19 23.83
N THR A 133 12.14 -27.53 24.44
CA THR A 133 10.75 -27.98 24.50
C THR A 133 9.87 -27.29 23.46
N ILE A 134 10.34 -26.22 22.80
CA ILE A 134 9.45 -25.39 21.97
C ILE A 134 9.16 -25.96 20.59
N GLU A 135 10.10 -26.74 20.05
CA GLU A 135 9.95 -27.49 18.80
C GLU A 135 9.17 -28.78 19.09
N ALA A 136 7.91 -28.58 19.49
CA ALA A 136 6.97 -29.64 19.77
C ALA A 136 5.85 -29.63 18.71
N PRO A 137 5.36 -30.80 18.28
CA PRO A 137 4.20 -30.88 17.41
C PRO A 137 3.02 -30.05 17.98
N PRO A 138 2.15 -29.46 17.13
CA PRO A 138 1.02 -28.66 17.60
C PRO A 138 0.16 -29.31 18.70
N ALA A 139 -0.04 -30.64 18.63
CA ALA A 139 -0.79 -31.40 19.63
C ALA A 139 -0.13 -31.38 21.01
N GLU A 140 1.20 -31.51 21.07
CA GLU A 140 1.94 -31.48 22.32
C GLU A 140 1.99 -30.07 22.92
N ARG A 141 2.20 -29.04 22.08
CA ARG A 141 2.13 -27.64 22.53
C ARG A 141 0.77 -27.32 23.15
N LEU A 142 -0.31 -27.81 22.55
CA LEU A 142 -1.66 -27.65 23.05
C LEU A 142 -1.89 -28.41 24.36
N ALA A 143 -1.43 -29.65 24.47
CA ALA A 143 -1.53 -30.43 25.70
C ALA A 143 -0.85 -29.72 26.90
N ARG A 144 0.31 -29.10 26.66
CA ARG A 144 1.02 -28.31 27.68
C ARG A 144 0.35 -26.98 28.01
N ALA A 145 -0.42 -26.41 27.08
CA ALA A 145 -1.11 -25.14 27.28
C ALA A 145 -2.42 -25.28 28.07
N LEU A 146 -2.98 -26.49 28.15
CA LEU A 146 -4.20 -26.75 28.92
C LEU A 146 -3.86 -26.98 30.39
N PRO A 147 -4.59 -26.35 31.33
CA PRO A 147 -4.31 -26.49 32.77
C PRO A 147 -4.69 -27.87 33.33
N PHE A 148 -5.36 -28.72 32.55
CA PHE A 148 -5.78 -30.07 32.92
C PHE A 148 -5.78 -31.00 31.70
N ALA A 149 -5.63 -32.29 31.94
CA ALA A 149 -5.78 -33.31 30.90
C ALA A 149 -7.25 -33.38 30.43
N GLY A 150 -7.46 -33.58 29.12
CA GLY A 150 -8.80 -33.69 28.56
C GLY A 150 -8.79 -34.00 27.07
N THR A 151 -9.98 -34.27 26.53
CA THR A 151 -10.19 -34.53 25.10
C THR A 151 -10.76 -33.27 24.45
N LEU A 152 -10.07 -32.76 23.43
CA LEU A 152 -10.58 -31.68 22.60
C LEU A 152 -11.66 -32.23 21.67
N LEU A 153 -12.91 -31.82 21.92
CA LEU A 153 -14.06 -32.21 21.09
C LEU A 153 -14.16 -31.40 19.78
N SER A 154 -13.31 -30.38 19.62
CA SER A 154 -13.20 -29.56 18.42
C SER A 154 -11.73 -29.27 18.16
N PRO A 155 -11.26 -29.28 16.88
CA PRO A 155 -9.92 -28.83 16.57
C PRO A 155 -9.74 -27.38 17.04
N LEU A 156 -8.52 -27.02 17.44
CA LEU A 156 -8.18 -25.60 17.60
C LEU A 156 -8.52 -24.87 16.30
N GLY A 157 -9.34 -23.83 16.38
CA GLY A 157 -9.66 -23.00 15.22
C GLY A 157 -8.38 -22.48 14.56
N VAL A 158 -8.39 -22.40 13.23
CA VAL A 158 -7.32 -21.71 12.49
C VAL A 158 -7.30 -20.25 12.97
N ARG A 159 -6.11 -19.70 13.24
CA ARG A 159 -5.98 -18.27 13.58
C ARG A 159 -6.66 -17.45 12.49
N ASN A 160 -7.70 -16.71 12.87
CA ASN A 160 -8.39 -15.84 11.95
C ASN A 160 -7.59 -14.56 11.77
N TYR A 161 -6.81 -14.46 10.68
CA TYR A 161 -6.00 -13.28 10.36
C TYR A 161 -6.83 -12.14 9.76
N LEU A 162 -8.11 -12.36 9.44
CA LEU A 162 -8.95 -11.36 8.78
C LEU A 162 -9.22 -10.13 9.66
N PRO A 163 -9.65 -10.24 10.95
CA PRO A 163 -9.80 -9.08 11.83
C PRO A 163 -8.49 -8.34 12.09
N TYR A 164 -7.36 -9.07 12.08
CA TYR A 164 -6.03 -8.47 12.25
C TYR A 164 -5.63 -7.65 11.02
N GLY A 165 -5.83 -8.20 9.82
CA GLY A 165 -5.59 -7.48 8.57
C GLY A 165 -6.46 -6.24 8.42
N ARG A 166 -7.72 -6.29 8.85
CA ARG A 166 -8.63 -5.12 8.83
C ARG A 166 -8.13 -3.98 9.73
N GLU A 167 -7.78 -4.28 10.98
CA GLU A 167 -7.25 -3.25 11.88
C GLU A 167 -5.93 -2.65 11.36
N LEU A 168 -5.05 -3.46 10.77
CA LEU A 168 -3.84 -2.93 10.13
C LEU A 168 -4.17 -1.93 9.02
N LEU A 169 -5.20 -2.20 8.20
CA LEU A 169 -5.67 -1.25 7.19
C LEU A 169 -6.28 0.01 7.79
N ASP A 170 -7.08 -0.13 8.84
CA ASP A 170 -7.71 1.01 9.52
C ASP A 170 -6.65 1.96 10.11
N GLN A 171 -5.45 1.45 10.41
CA GLN A 171 -4.28 2.23 10.84
C GLN A 171 -3.33 2.67 9.70
N GLY A 172 -3.69 2.41 8.44
CA GLY A 172 -2.89 2.76 7.25
C GLY A 172 -1.63 1.92 7.05
N LEU A 173 -1.57 0.72 7.66
CA LEU A 173 -0.42 -0.19 7.60
C LEU A 173 -0.59 -1.21 6.46
N ASP A 174 -0.72 -0.71 5.23
CA ASP A 174 -1.07 -1.50 4.04
C ASP A 174 -0.13 -2.69 3.80
N ALA A 175 1.18 -2.50 3.94
CA ALA A 175 2.17 -3.56 3.72
C ALA A 175 2.01 -4.72 4.73
N ALA A 176 1.83 -4.39 6.01
CA ALA A 176 1.58 -5.39 7.04
C ALA A 176 0.21 -6.07 6.86
N ALA A 177 -0.80 -5.31 6.42
CA ALA A 177 -2.12 -5.83 6.13
C ALA A 177 -2.08 -6.87 4.99
N VAL A 178 -1.32 -6.63 3.91
CA VAL A 178 -1.13 -7.61 2.82
C VAL A 178 -0.68 -8.96 3.39
N VAL A 179 0.32 -8.99 4.26
CA VAL A 179 0.82 -10.23 4.88
C VAL A 179 -0.28 -10.92 5.71
N ALA A 180 -1.08 -10.16 6.44
CA ALA A 180 -2.20 -10.72 7.21
C ALA A 180 -3.30 -11.29 6.30
N PHE A 181 -3.66 -10.59 5.22
CA PHE A 181 -4.65 -11.07 4.25
C PHE A 181 -4.15 -12.27 3.44
N GLU A 182 -2.86 -12.35 3.10
CA GLU A 182 -2.26 -13.54 2.49
C GLU A 182 -2.41 -14.76 3.41
N ARG A 183 -2.14 -14.61 4.71
CA ARG A 183 -2.34 -15.68 5.70
C ARG A 183 -3.82 -16.03 5.88
N ALA A 184 -4.71 -15.04 5.88
CA ALA A 184 -6.15 -15.26 5.94
C ALA A 184 -6.62 -16.08 4.72
N ALA A 185 -6.19 -15.71 3.52
CA ALA A 185 -6.51 -16.40 2.28
C ALA A 185 -5.91 -17.83 2.20
N GLN A 186 -4.80 -18.10 2.88
CA GLN A 186 -4.23 -19.45 2.99
C GLN A 186 -5.00 -20.34 3.96
N GLY A 187 -5.42 -19.80 5.12
CA GLY A 187 -6.06 -20.58 6.17
C GLY A 187 -7.56 -20.80 5.96
N SER A 188 -8.27 -19.77 5.50
CA SER A 188 -9.70 -19.82 5.22
C SER A 188 -10.01 -18.84 4.08
N PRO A 189 -9.79 -19.25 2.81
CA PRO A 189 -10.09 -18.40 1.67
C PRO A 189 -11.58 -18.08 1.61
N SER A 190 -11.89 -16.82 1.33
CA SER A 190 -13.23 -16.39 0.94
C SER A 190 -13.11 -15.34 -0.17
N ALA A 191 -14.15 -15.20 -0.99
CA ALA A 191 -14.15 -14.21 -2.09
C ALA A 191 -13.85 -12.80 -1.58
N SER A 192 -14.47 -12.38 -0.47
CA SER A 192 -14.20 -11.07 0.16
C SER A 192 -12.75 -10.92 0.63
N THR A 193 -12.15 -11.97 1.18
CA THR A 193 -10.74 -11.93 1.64
C THR A 193 -9.77 -11.83 0.46
N LEU A 194 -10.02 -12.59 -0.60
CA LEU A 194 -9.23 -12.59 -1.83
C LEU A 194 -9.37 -11.27 -2.60
N TYR A 195 -10.58 -10.71 -2.66
CA TYR A 195 -10.83 -9.39 -3.25
C TYR A 195 -10.05 -8.30 -2.51
N ARG A 196 -10.16 -8.24 -1.18
CA ARG A 196 -9.39 -7.29 -0.36
C ARG A 196 -7.88 -7.46 -0.51
N LEU A 197 -7.41 -8.71 -0.58
CA LEU A 197 -6.00 -8.98 -0.87
C LEU A 197 -5.61 -8.42 -2.25
N GLY A 198 -6.44 -8.65 -3.27
CA GLY A 198 -6.23 -8.13 -4.62
C GLY A 198 -6.11 -6.60 -4.65
N THR A 199 -7.03 -5.88 -4.02
CA THR A 199 -7.02 -4.40 -4.01
C THR A 199 -5.76 -3.83 -3.31
N LEU A 200 -5.31 -4.45 -2.22
CA LEU A 200 -4.05 -4.06 -1.58
C LEU A 200 -2.82 -4.37 -2.44
N LEU A 201 -2.83 -5.50 -3.15
CA LEU A 201 -1.75 -5.87 -4.04
C LEU A 201 -1.63 -4.89 -5.20
N VAL A 202 -2.76 -4.40 -5.76
CA VAL A 202 -2.77 -3.31 -6.75
C VAL A 202 -2.10 -2.06 -6.17
N LYS A 203 -2.50 -1.61 -4.97
CA LYS A 203 -1.88 -0.45 -4.30
C LYS A 203 -0.36 -0.60 -4.13
N SER A 204 0.11 -1.83 -3.88
CA SER A 204 1.54 -2.13 -3.73
C SER A 204 2.30 -2.35 -5.05
N GLY A 205 1.64 -2.21 -6.21
CA GLY A 205 2.23 -2.43 -7.53
C GLY A 205 2.44 -3.91 -7.90
N GLN A 206 1.94 -4.85 -7.10
CA GLN A 206 2.06 -6.29 -7.33
C GLN A 206 0.93 -6.82 -8.23
N THR A 207 0.80 -6.25 -9.43
CA THR A 207 -0.33 -6.47 -10.36
C THR A 207 -0.56 -7.94 -10.71
N THR A 208 0.50 -8.73 -10.93
CA THR A 208 0.38 -10.17 -11.21
C THR A 208 -0.27 -10.94 -10.06
N LYS A 209 0.11 -10.64 -8.81
CA LYS A 209 -0.52 -11.29 -7.64
C LYS A 209 -1.96 -10.79 -7.44
N ALA A 210 -2.20 -9.51 -7.70
CA ALA A 210 -3.54 -8.93 -7.61
C ALA A 210 -4.52 -9.60 -8.58
N ARG A 211 -4.11 -9.78 -9.84
CA ARG A 211 -4.87 -10.52 -10.85
C ARG A 211 -5.24 -11.92 -10.38
N ALA A 212 -4.26 -12.69 -9.91
CA ALA A 212 -4.51 -14.04 -9.38
C ALA A 212 -5.47 -14.04 -8.18
N ALA A 213 -5.42 -13.03 -7.32
CA ALA A 213 -6.34 -12.89 -6.20
C ALA A 213 -7.78 -12.60 -6.67
N PHE A 214 -7.97 -11.69 -7.63
CA PHE A 214 -9.28 -11.40 -8.22
C PHE A 214 -9.86 -12.58 -8.98
N GLU A 215 -9.06 -13.28 -9.80
CA GLU A 215 -9.50 -14.49 -10.51
C GLU A 215 -9.96 -15.57 -9.53
N ARG A 216 -9.22 -15.79 -8.44
CA ARG A 216 -9.64 -16.72 -7.37
C ARG A 216 -10.90 -16.24 -6.64
N ALA A 217 -11.04 -14.93 -6.40
CA ALA A 217 -12.25 -14.38 -5.79
C ALA A 217 -13.48 -14.64 -6.67
N LEU A 218 -13.37 -14.40 -7.98
CA LEU A 218 -14.43 -14.65 -8.96
C LEU A 218 -14.72 -16.14 -9.17
N ALA A 219 -13.72 -17.02 -9.03
CA ALA A 219 -13.96 -18.47 -9.03
C ALA A 219 -14.80 -18.92 -7.82
N MET A 220 -14.68 -18.25 -6.68
CA MET A 220 -15.48 -18.53 -5.49
C MET A 220 -16.84 -17.84 -5.52
N GLN A 221 -16.91 -16.64 -6.08
CA GLN A 221 -18.11 -15.82 -6.18
C GLN A 221 -18.15 -15.13 -7.56
N PRO A 222 -18.74 -15.78 -8.58
CA PRO A 222 -18.77 -15.26 -9.94
C PRO A 222 -19.50 -13.93 -10.13
N ASP A 223 -20.42 -13.60 -9.23
CA ASP A 223 -21.21 -12.35 -9.24
C ASP A 223 -20.55 -11.21 -8.43
N LEU A 224 -19.29 -11.36 -8.01
CA LEU A 224 -18.54 -10.30 -7.33
C LEU A 224 -18.14 -9.20 -8.34
N TYR A 225 -19.05 -8.25 -8.57
CA TYR A 225 -18.93 -7.24 -9.62
C TYR A 225 -17.74 -6.30 -9.41
N GLU A 226 -17.37 -5.99 -8.16
CA GLU A 226 -16.20 -5.17 -7.84
C GLU A 226 -14.91 -5.87 -8.30
N ALA A 227 -14.79 -7.18 -8.06
CA ALA A 227 -13.65 -7.97 -8.52
C ALA A 227 -13.60 -8.11 -10.05
N SER A 228 -14.76 -8.18 -10.71
CA SER A 228 -14.83 -8.17 -12.18
C SER A 228 -14.35 -6.84 -12.74
N ASN A 229 -14.81 -5.70 -12.20
CA ASN A 229 -14.34 -4.39 -12.60
C ASN A 229 -12.83 -4.22 -12.38
N ASP A 230 -12.32 -4.54 -11.19
CA ASP A 230 -10.92 -4.33 -10.86
C ASP A 230 -9.99 -5.26 -11.67
N LEU A 231 -10.43 -6.48 -11.97
CA LEU A 231 -9.73 -7.36 -12.92
C LEU A 231 -9.75 -6.78 -14.33
N GLY A 232 -10.87 -6.22 -14.78
CA GLY A 232 -10.98 -5.52 -16.06
C GLY A 232 -10.01 -4.35 -16.17
N ALA A 233 -9.87 -3.55 -15.11
CA ALA A 233 -8.93 -2.44 -15.06
C ALA A 233 -7.48 -2.90 -15.21
N LEU A 234 -7.09 -3.99 -14.54
CA LEU A 234 -5.76 -4.58 -14.70
C LEU A 234 -5.52 -5.11 -16.12
N LEU A 235 -6.51 -5.75 -16.73
CA LEU A 235 -6.42 -6.23 -18.12
C LEU A 235 -6.27 -5.07 -19.12
N ALA A 236 -7.00 -3.98 -18.91
CA ALA A 236 -6.87 -2.78 -19.74
C ALA A 236 -5.49 -2.14 -19.61
N GLN A 237 -4.94 -2.10 -18.38
CA GLN A 237 -3.58 -1.63 -18.13
C GLN A 237 -2.52 -2.51 -18.83
N ASP A 238 -2.74 -3.83 -18.89
CA ASP A 238 -1.90 -4.78 -19.62
C ASP A 238 -2.08 -4.71 -21.15
N GLY A 239 -3.03 -3.89 -21.65
CA GLY A 239 -3.34 -3.71 -23.07
C GLY A 239 -4.34 -4.71 -23.65
N ASP A 240 -4.84 -5.66 -22.87
CA ASP A 240 -5.87 -6.61 -23.28
C ASP A 240 -7.27 -5.98 -23.16
N LEU A 241 -7.53 -4.99 -24.02
CA LEU A 241 -8.80 -4.27 -24.07
C LEU A 241 -10.00 -5.19 -24.34
N PRO A 242 -9.92 -6.23 -25.22
CA PRO A 242 -11.02 -7.17 -25.39
C PRO A 242 -11.41 -7.90 -24.10
N ALA A 243 -10.44 -8.46 -23.37
CA ALA A 243 -10.73 -9.15 -22.12
C ALA A 243 -11.23 -8.19 -21.03
N ALA A 244 -10.68 -6.96 -20.99
CA ALA A 244 -11.15 -5.92 -20.07
C ALA A 244 -12.63 -5.58 -20.28
N ILE A 245 -13.06 -5.41 -21.54
CA ILE A 245 -14.45 -5.12 -21.90
C ILE A 245 -15.39 -6.22 -21.42
N GLU A 246 -15.01 -7.48 -21.60
CA GLU A 246 -15.82 -8.61 -21.12
C GLU A 246 -15.96 -8.59 -19.59
N LYS A 247 -14.90 -8.22 -18.86
CA LYS A 247 -14.96 -8.09 -17.41
C LYS A 247 -15.79 -6.91 -16.92
N PHE A 248 -15.70 -5.74 -17.57
CA PHE A 248 -16.55 -4.61 -17.24
C PHE A 248 -18.03 -4.90 -17.55
N ARG A 249 -18.32 -5.57 -18.67
CA ARG A 249 -19.68 -6.04 -18.99
C ARG A 249 -20.20 -7.04 -17.97
N ALA A 250 -19.36 -7.96 -17.49
CA ALA A 250 -19.74 -8.88 -16.42
C ALA A 250 -20.08 -8.13 -15.11
N ALA A 251 -19.29 -7.11 -14.75
CA ALA A 251 -19.60 -6.26 -13.59
C ALA A 251 -20.96 -5.55 -13.76
N LEU A 252 -21.21 -4.97 -14.93
CA LEU A 252 -22.46 -4.25 -15.24
C LEU A 252 -23.66 -5.18 -15.42
N ALA A 253 -23.47 -6.44 -15.77
CA ALA A 253 -24.54 -7.43 -15.82
C ALA A 253 -25.08 -7.74 -14.42
N THR A 254 -24.20 -7.78 -13.41
CA THR A 254 -24.61 -7.94 -12.01
C THR A 254 -25.10 -6.63 -11.39
N THR A 255 -24.43 -5.51 -11.67
CA THR A 255 -24.77 -4.19 -11.13
C THR A 255 -24.77 -3.15 -12.25
N PRO A 256 -25.92 -2.96 -12.94
CA PRO A 256 -26.01 -2.05 -14.09
C PRO A 256 -25.71 -0.58 -13.76
N ASP A 257 -25.89 -0.18 -12.51
CA ASP A 257 -25.73 1.19 -12.03
C ASP A 257 -24.44 1.33 -11.21
N TYR A 258 -23.32 0.92 -11.81
CA TYR A 258 -21.99 1.03 -11.22
C TYR A 258 -21.12 2.05 -11.99
N PRO A 259 -20.99 3.31 -11.52
CA PRO A 259 -20.31 4.39 -12.24
C PRO A 259 -18.88 4.04 -12.68
N ASP A 260 -18.07 3.45 -11.80
CA ASP A 260 -16.70 3.07 -12.13
C ASP A 260 -16.63 2.10 -13.32
N ALA A 261 -17.46 1.06 -13.33
CA ALA A 261 -17.50 0.10 -14.44
C ALA A 261 -18.06 0.71 -15.73
N LEU A 262 -19.03 1.63 -15.64
CA LEU A 262 -19.52 2.38 -16.80
C LEU A 262 -18.41 3.24 -17.42
N ASN A 263 -17.67 3.99 -16.59
CA ASN A 263 -16.55 4.79 -17.05
C ASN A 263 -15.42 3.93 -17.62
N ASN A 264 -15.05 2.84 -16.95
CA ASN A 264 -13.97 1.96 -17.38
C ASN A 264 -14.32 1.23 -18.69
N LEU A 265 -15.57 0.77 -18.84
CA LEU A 265 -16.05 0.22 -20.10
C LEU A 265 -16.04 1.28 -21.19
N GLY A 266 -16.56 2.48 -20.92
CA GLY A 266 -16.54 3.60 -21.86
C GLY A 266 -15.13 3.92 -22.33
N TYR A 267 -14.15 3.91 -21.43
CA TYR A 267 -12.75 4.16 -21.77
C TYR A 267 -12.18 3.09 -22.70
N ALA A 268 -12.42 1.81 -22.39
CA ALA A 268 -11.98 0.71 -23.24
C ALA A 268 -12.67 0.72 -24.62
N LEU A 269 -13.96 1.07 -24.68
CA LEU A 269 -14.71 1.22 -25.93
C LEU A 269 -14.18 2.39 -26.78
N LEU A 270 -13.86 3.52 -26.15
CA LEU A 270 -13.27 4.68 -26.83
C LEU A 270 -11.91 4.32 -27.47
N LEU A 271 -11.05 3.60 -26.75
CA LEU A 271 -9.75 3.14 -27.26
C LEU A 271 -9.88 2.11 -28.39
N THR A 272 -11.00 1.40 -28.46
CA THR A 272 -11.29 0.39 -29.49
C THR A 272 -12.21 0.91 -30.59
N GLY A 273 -12.36 2.23 -30.72
CA GLY A 273 -13.05 2.86 -31.85
C GLY A 273 -14.58 2.88 -31.76
N ARG A 274 -15.15 2.80 -30.55
CA ARG A 274 -16.60 2.86 -30.28
C ARG A 274 -16.98 4.09 -29.42
N PRO A 275 -16.80 5.31 -29.96
CA PRO A 275 -17.00 6.54 -29.18
C PRO A 275 -18.46 6.80 -28.80
N GLU A 276 -19.43 6.42 -29.63
CA GLU A 276 -20.86 6.64 -29.33
C GLU A 276 -21.32 5.78 -28.14
N GLU A 277 -20.98 4.48 -28.12
CA GLU A 277 -21.25 3.62 -26.98
C GLU A 277 -20.54 4.13 -25.71
N ALA A 278 -19.30 4.62 -25.84
CA ALA A 278 -18.58 5.20 -24.72
C ALA A 278 -19.28 6.44 -24.16
N ARG A 279 -19.78 7.32 -25.03
CA ARG A 279 -20.54 8.52 -24.66
C ARG A 279 -21.77 8.16 -23.83
N ASP A 280 -22.58 7.21 -24.30
CA ASP A 280 -23.78 6.77 -23.59
C ASP A 280 -23.46 6.27 -22.18
N LEU A 281 -22.35 5.54 -22.04
CA LEU A 281 -21.88 5.04 -20.74
C LEU A 281 -21.39 6.17 -19.82
N TYR A 282 -20.64 7.15 -20.33
CA TYR A 282 -20.21 8.31 -19.52
C TYR A 282 -21.41 9.16 -19.10
N GLU A 283 -22.37 9.41 -20.00
CA GLU A 283 -23.60 10.13 -19.68
C GLU A 283 -24.42 9.37 -18.64
N LYS A 284 -24.47 8.03 -18.71
CA LYS A 284 -25.09 7.21 -17.65
C LYS A 284 -24.33 7.32 -16.33
N ALA A 285 -23.01 7.23 -16.34
CA ALA A 285 -22.18 7.38 -15.14
C ALA A 285 -22.40 8.74 -14.46
N LEU A 286 -22.48 9.83 -15.24
CA LEU A 286 -22.72 11.17 -14.73
C LEU A 286 -24.16 11.41 -14.25
N LYS A 287 -25.15 10.68 -14.78
CA LYS A 287 -26.51 10.68 -14.21
C LYS A 287 -26.55 10.05 -12.81
N LEU A 288 -25.73 9.02 -12.58
CA LEU A 288 -25.63 8.34 -11.29
C LEU A 288 -24.73 9.09 -10.30
N GLN A 289 -23.64 9.65 -10.80
CA GLN A 289 -22.64 10.38 -10.03
C GLN A 289 -22.19 11.64 -10.81
N PRO A 290 -22.90 12.77 -10.64
CA PRO A 290 -22.62 14.01 -11.38
C PRO A 290 -21.23 14.61 -11.14
N ASP A 291 -20.61 14.31 -10.00
CA ASP A 291 -19.30 14.81 -9.59
C ASP A 291 -18.13 13.90 -9.97
N PHE A 292 -18.34 12.93 -10.87
CA PHE A 292 -17.32 11.93 -11.24
C PHE A 292 -16.26 12.49 -12.22
N PRO A 293 -15.04 12.82 -11.78
CA PRO A 293 -14.08 13.59 -12.59
C PRO A 293 -13.65 12.85 -13.87
N GLU A 294 -13.42 11.54 -13.78
CA GLU A 294 -13.00 10.69 -14.91
C GLU A 294 -14.04 10.71 -16.03
N ALA A 295 -15.32 10.53 -15.69
CA ALA A 295 -16.40 10.55 -16.67
C ALA A 295 -16.60 11.95 -17.28
N LEU A 296 -16.49 13.02 -16.47
CA LEU A 296 -16.51 14.40 -16.96
C LEU A 296 -15.38 14.65 -17.96
N ASN A 297 -14.15 14.28 -17.61
CA ASN A 297 -12.99 14.43 -18.49
C ASN A 297 -13.15 13.61 -19.79
N ASN A 298 -13.59 12.36 -19.70
CA ASN A 298 -13.74 11.49 -20.87
C ASN A 298 -14.87 11.96 -21.81
N LEU A 299 -15.97 12.47 -21.26
CA LEU A 299 -17.03 13.09 -22.06
C LEU A 299 -16.56 14.40 -22.71
N GLY A 300 -15.82 15.23 -21.98
CA GLY A 300 -15.16 16.42 -22.52
C GLY A 300 -14.23 16.11 -23.68
N LEU A 301 -13.48 15.00 -23.60
CA LEU A 301 -12.59 14.53 -24.66
C LEU A 301 -13.36 14.14 -25.94
N ILE A 302 -14.49 13.46 -25.81
CA ILE A 302 -15.37 13.13 -26.95
C ILE A 302 -15.89 14.42 -27.59
N LEU A 303 -16.43 15.34 -26.79
CA LEU A 303 -16.99 16.60 -27.28
C LEU A 303 -15.94 17.50 -27.96
N GLY A 304 -14.72 17.53 -27.42
CA GLY A 304 -13.60 18.26 -28.03
C GLY A 304 -13.23 17.70 -29.41
N ARG A 305 -13.24 16.37 -29.57
CA ARG A 305 -13.01 15.71 -30.87
C ARG A 305 -14.14 15.99 -31.88
N GLU A 306 -15.37 16.17 -31.40
CA GLU A 306 -16.52 16.58 -32.21
C GLU A 306 -16.53 18.08 -32.56
N GLY A 307 -15.57 18.87 -32.07
CA GLY A 307 -15.52 20.31 -32.32
C GLY A 307 -16.37 21.15 -31.36
N GLN A 308 -17.03 20.53 -30.37
CA GLN A 308 -17.91 21.20 -29.41
C GLN A 308 -17.09 21.81 -28.25
N MET A 309 -16.21 22.75 -28.58
CA MET A 309 -15.16 23.26 -27.69
C MET A 309 -15.72 23.90 -26.42
N GLU A 310 -16.82 24.67 -26.49
CA GLU A 310 -17.47 25.28 -25.34
C GLU A 310 -17.95 24.23 -24.32
N ARG A 311 -18.53 23.13 -24.82
CA ARG A 311 -19.03 22.05 -23.96
C ARG A 311 -17.90 21.23 -23.38
N ALA A 312 -16.87 20.96 -24.18
CA ALA A 312 -15.66 20.29 -23.71
C ALA A 312 -15.00 21.07 -22.57
N GLU A 313 -14.83 22.39 -22.74
CA GLU A 313 -14.31 23.29 -21.71
C GLU A 313 -15.13 23.24 -20.41
N HIS A 314 -16.46 23.27 -20.51
CA HIS A 314 -17.34 23.14 -19.36
C HIS A 314 -17.05 21.86 -18.56
N TYR A 315 -17.04 20.71 -19.24
CA TYR A 315 -16.79 19.42 -18.59
C TYR A 315 -15.38 19.30 -17.99
N PHE A 316 -14.34 19.82 -18.66
CA PHE A 316 -13.00 19.80 -18.08
C PHE A 316 -12.88 20.72 -16.85
N ARG A 317 -13.57 21.87 -16.84
CA ARG A 317 -13.63 22.73 -15.64
C ARG A 317 -14.36 22.05 -14.50
N GLU A 318 -15.46 21.35 -14.77
CA GLU A 318 -16.16 20.57 -13.73
C GLU A 318 -15.29 19.42 -13.21
N ALA A 319 -14.56 18.73 -14.08
CA ALA A 319 -13.63 17.69 -13.67
C ALA A 319 -12.55 18.23 -12.71
N LEU A 320 -12.01 19.43 -12.99
CA LEU A 320 -11.03 20.09 -12.12
C LEU A 320 -11.65 20.68 -10.85
N ALA A 321 -12.91 21.13 -10.89
CA ALA A 321 -13.61 21.60 -9.70
C ALA A 321 -13.84 20.46 -8.70
N ASN A 322 -14.16 19.26 -9.19
CA ASN A 322 -14.36 18.07 -8.36
C ASN A 322 -13.03 17.40 -7.96
N ARG A 323 -11.99 17.50 -8.81
CA ARG A 323 -10.63 17.03 -8.51
C ARG A 323 -9.57 18.02 -9.00
N GLY A 324 -9.17 18.93 -8.10
CA GLY A 324 -8.22 20.01 -8.40
C GLY A 324 -6.82 19.56 -8.80
N ASP A 325 -6.45 18.31 -8.55
CA ASP A 325 -5.17 17.72 -8.94
C ASP A 325 -5.25 16.79 -10.16
N TYR A 326 -6.35 16.87 -10.93
CA TYR A 326 -6.53 16.04 -12.11
C TYR A 326 -5.74 16.57 -13.32
N GLY A 327 -4.48 16.14 -13.44
CA GLY A 327 -3.54 16.63 -14.47
C GLY A 327 -3.99 16.40 -15.91
N GLU A 328 -4.63 15.27 -16.20
CA GLU A 328 -5.19 14.99 -17.53
C GLU A 328 -6.27 16.02 -17.91
N ALA A 329 -7.19 16.35 -17.00
CA ALA A 329 -8.23 17.34 -17.24
C ALA A 329 -7.64 18.76 -17.40
N ALA A 330 -6.60 19.12 -16.63
CA ALA A 330 -5.90 20.39 -16.78
C ALA A 330 -5.25 20.54 -18.16
N ASN A 331 -4.56 19.49 -18.63
CA ASN A 331 -3.96 19.49 -19.96
C ASN A 331 -5.00 19.55 -21.06
N ASN A 332 -6.08 18.76 -20.95
CA ASN A 332 -7.16 18.77 -21.93
C ASN A 332 -7.87 20.13 -21.99
N LEU A 333 -8.14 20.75 -20.84
CA LEU A 333 -8.70 22.10 -20.78
C LEU A 333 -7.78 23.13 -21.45
N ALA A 334 -6.47 23.07 -21.18
CA ALA A 334 -5.52 23.98 -21.81
C ALA A 334 -5.48 23.82 -23.33
N LEU A 335 -5.55 22.59 -23.84
CA LEU A 335 -5.63 22.34 -25.29
C LEU A 335 -6.90 22.91 -25.91
N VAL A 336 -8.05 22.79 -25.24
CA VAL A 336 -9.31 23.41 -25.70
C VAL A 336 -9.22 24.93 -25.67
N LEU A 337 -8.68 25.52 -24.61
CA LEU A 337 -8.47 26.98 -24.51
C LEU A 337 -7.58 27.50 -25.66
N VAL A 338 -6.50 26.79 -25.98
CA VAL A 338 -5.64 27.13 -27.13
C VAL A 338 -6.42 27.04 -28.45
N ALA A 339 -7.22 26.00 -28.65
CA ALA A 339 -8.05 25.84 -29.85
C ALA A 339 -9.09 26.97 -29.99
N ARG A 340 -9.53 27.56 -28.87
CA ARG A 340 -10.43 28.72 -28.83
C ARG A 340 -9.70 30.08 -28.89
N GLY A 341 -8.39 30.09 -29.07
CA GLY A 341 -7.58 31.32 -29.12
C GLY A 341 -7.26 31.93 -27.75
N GLN A 342 -7.58 31.25 -26.66
CA GLN A 342 -7.38 31.70 -25.28
C GLN A 342 -6.05 31.18 -24.72
N GLN A 343 -4.95 31.46 -25.43
CA GLN A 343 -3.63 30.91 -25.12
C GLN A 343 -3.09 31.37 -23.76
N ASP A 344 -3.28 32.65 -23.42
CA ASP A 344 -2.84 33.19 -22.12
C ASP A 344 -3.61 32.56 -20.94
N ASP A 345 -4.89 32.23 -21.14
CA ASP A 345 -5.70 31.54 -20.13
C ASP A 345 -5.17 30.11 -19.91
N ALA A 346 -4.83 29.42 -21.00
CA ALA A 346 -4.24 28.08 -20.95
C ALA A 346 -2.88 28.08 -20.22
N ILE A 347 -2.03 29.08 -20.49
CA ILE A 347 -0.73 29.25 -19.82
C ILE A 347 -0.94 29.44 -18.32
N ARG A 348 -1.78 30.41 -17.92
CA ARG A 348 -2.04 30.69 -16.50
C ARG A 348 -2.59 29.47 -15.76
N LEU A 349 -3.47 28.70 -16.41
CA LEU A 349 -4.01 27.46 -15.87
C LEU A 349 -2.90 26.45 -15.57
N LEU A 350 -2.03 26.15 -16.54
CA LEU A 350 -0.99 25.14 -16.37
C LEU A 350 0.13 25.60 -15.43
N GLU A 351 0.47 26.89 -15.41
CA GLU A 351 1.41 27.46 -14.44
C GLU A 351 0.91 27.29 -13.00
N GLY A 352 -0.33 27.70 -12.73
CA GLY A 352 -0.95 27.51 -11.41
C GLY A 352 -1.08 26.04 -11.02
N PHE A 353 -1.36 25.16 -12.00
CA PHE A 353 -1.37 23.72 -11.76
C PHE A 353 0.01 23.18 -11.38
N ILE A 354 1.08 23.61 -12.06
CA ILE A 354 2.46 23.20 -11.73
C ILE A 354 2.89 23.71 -10.35
N GLU A 355 2.51 24.94 -9.99
CA GLU A 355 2.84 25.54 -8.69
C GLU A 355 2.22 24.77 -7.53
N THR A 356 0.97 24.33 -7.68
CA THR A 356 0.27 23.56 -6.66
C THR A 356 0.63 22.08 -6.70
N ARG A 357 0.89 21.52 -7.88
CA ARG A 357 1.07 20.09 -8.15
C ARG A 357 2.21 19.82 -9.13
N ALA A 358 3.44 19.94 -8.65
CA ALA A 358 4.66 19.77 -9.47
C ALA A 358 4.94 18.33 -9.98
N GLY A 359 4.12 17.33 -9.62
CA GLY A 359 4.35 15.91 -9.89
C GLY A 359 3.91 15.41 -11.26
N PHE A 360 3.01 16.11 -11.96
CA PHE A 360 2.44 15.64 -13.22
C PHE A 360 3.26 16.13 -14.43
N GLU A 361 4.18 15.28 -14.90
CA GLU A 361 5.19 15.63 -15.91
C GLU A 361 4.59 16.11 -17.24
N ASN A 362 3.47 15.51 -17.67
CA ASN A 362 2.83 15.84 -18.94
C ASN A 362 2.31 17.30 -19.00
N THR A 363 2.03 17.93 -17.86
CA THR A 363 1.64 19.36 -17.80
C THR A 363 2.79 20.27 -18.22
N TYR A 364 4.03 19.95 -17.82
CA TYR A 364 5.21 20.71 -18.25
C TYR A 364 5.41 20.61 -19.77
N ILE A 365 5.22 19.41 -20.34
CA ILE A 365 5.33 19.19 -21.78
C ILE A 365 4.26 20.00 -22.53
N THR A 366 3.02 19.96 -22.05
CA THR A 366 1.90 20.71 -22.67
C THR A 366 2.17 22.22 -22.61
N LEU A 367 2.54 22.74 -21.44
CA LEU A 367 2.85 24.16 -21.25
C LEU A 367 4.03 24.61 -22.14
N ALA A 368 5.11 23.84 -22.19
CA ALA A 368 6.26 24.16 -23.03
C ALA A 368 5.89 24.21 -24.52
N LYS A 369 5.07 23.27 -25.00
CA LYS A 369 4.57 23.29 -26.39
C LYS A 369 3.73 24.52 -26.68
N ILE A 370 2.87 24.95 -25.75
CA ILE A 370 2.08 26.18 -25.90
C ILE A 370 3.00 27.42 -25.96
N TYR A 371 4.03 27.49 -25.11
CA TYR A 371 5.01 28.56 -25.15
C TYR A 371 5.78 28.62 -26.48
N LEU A 372 6.25 27.47 -26.97
CA LEU A 372 6.96 27.41 -28.24
C LEU A 372 6.07 27.81 -29.43
N ALA A 373 4.82 27.35 -29.44
CA ALA A 373 3.85 27.70 -30.48
C ALA A 373 3.48 29.19 -30.49
N THR A 374 3.64 29.89 -29.37
CA THR A 374 3.36 31.34 -29.22
C THR A 374 4.61 32.22 -29.39
N GLY A 375 5.74 31.65 -29.80
CA GLY A 375 7.00 32.38 -29.99
C GLY A 375 7.73 32.71 -28.68
N ARG A 376 7.23 32.23 -27.54
CA ARG A 376 7.80 32.44 -26.20
C ARG A 376 8.85 31.37 -25.88
N GLN A 377 9.88 31.31 -26.73
CA GLN A 377 10.88 30.23 -26.73
C GLN A 377 11.65 30.12 -25.42
N ARG A 378 11.97 31.26 -24.80
CA ARG A 378 12.71 31.30 -23.54
C ARG A 378 11.91 30.67 -22.41
N GLU A 379 10.64 31.03 -22.27
CA GLU A 379 9.74 30.48 -21.25
C GLU A 379 9.48 28.99 -21.49
N GLY A 380 9.28 28.58 -22.74
CA GLY A 380 9.14 27.16 -23.11
C GLY A 380 10.34 26.32 -22.67
N LEU A 381 11.57 26.80 -22.92
CA LEU A 381 12.79 26.12 -22.47
C LEU A 381 12.94 26.12 -20.95
N GLN A 382 12.59 27.20 -20.25
CA GLN A 382 12.63 27.25 -18.78
C GLN A 382 11.70 26.21 -18.13
N VAL A 383 10.51 26.01 -18.70
CA VAL A 383 9.57 24.98 -18.23
C VAL A 383 10.16 23.58 -18.43
N ILE A 384 10.81 23.33 -19.57
CA ILE A 384 11.48 22.05 -19.84
C ILE A 384 12.69 21.83 -18.92
N GLU A 385 13.49 22.86 -18.65
CA GLU A 385 14.59 22.79 -17.69
C GLU A 385 14.09 22.40 -16.28
N ARG A 386 12.97 22.97 -15.83
CA ARG A 386 12.33 22.58 -14.57
C ARG A 386 11.91 21.11 -14.56
N LEU A 387 11.37 20.59 -15.68
CA LEU A 387 11.03 19.17 -15.79
C LEU A 387 12.29 18.30 -15.74
N LEU A 388 13.34 18.65 -16.48
CA LEU A 388 14.60 17.88 -16.52
C LEU A 388 15.37 17.91 -15.20
N GLN A 389 15.24 18.96 -14.40
CA GLN A 389 15.77 18.97 -13.03
C GLN A 389 15.13 17.90 -12.14
N ARG A 390 13.87 17.54 -12.42
CA ARG A 390 13.11 16.52 -11.68
C ARG A 390 13.29 15.13 -12.27
N ASN A 391 13.27 15.04 -13.60
CA ASN A 391 13.45 13.82 -14.37
C ASN A 391 14.44 14.08 -15.51
N PRO A 392 15.76 13.93 -15.24
CA PRO A 392 16.82 14.22 -16.22
C PRO A 392 16.77 13.37 -17.49
N THR A 393 16.07 12.25 -17.44
CA THR A 393 15.96 11.26 -18.53
C THR A 393 14.64 11.35 -19.29
N HIS A 394 13.79 12.36 -19.03
CA HIS A 394 12.47 12.43 -19.64
C HIS A 394 12.57 12.56 -21.17
N PRO A 395 12.04 11.59 -21.95
CA PRO A 395 12.32 11.49 -23.39
C PRO A 395 11.80 12.67 -24.21
N LEU A 396 10.54 13.07 -23.97
CA LEU A 396 9.92 14.18 -24.71
C LEU A 396 10.57 15.54 -24.41
N ALA A 397 11.01 15.77 -23.16
CA ALA A 397 11.70 16.99 -22.77
C ALA A 397 13.06 17.10 -23.48
N LEU A 398 13.83 16.00 -23.51
CA LEU A 398 15.10 15.93 -24.24
C LEU A 398 14.90 16.07 -25.75
N GLU A 399 13.78 15.62 -26.30
CA GLU A 399 13.42 15.86 -27.70
C GLU A 399 13.13 17.33 -27.98
N ILE A 400 12.32 17.99 -27.15
CA ILE A 400 12.02 19.43 -27.29
C ILE A 400 13.30 20.26 -27.24
N VAL A 401 14.22 20.00 -26.32
CA VAL A 401 15.52 20.70 -26.25
C VAL A 401 16.33 20.51 -27.54
N ARG A 402 16.33 19.31 -28.12
CA ARG A 402 17.04 19.03 -29.38
C ARG A 402 16.43 19.81 -30.55
N GLN A 403 15.11 19.78 -30.70
CA GLN A 403 14.39 20.48 -31.76
C GLN A 403 14.61 22.00 -31.70
N VAL A 404 14.61 22.58 -30.50
CA VAL A 404 14.79 24.01 -30.31
C VAL A 404 16.24 24.46 -30.55
N LYS A 405 17.24 23.58 -30.34
CA LYS A 405 18.67 23.88 -30.60
C LYS A 405 19.07 23.71 -32.07
N SER A 406 18.27 22.99 -32.86
CA SER A 406 18.51 22.78 -34.30
C SER A 406 17.95 23.91 -35.19
N HIS A 407 17.25 24.88 -34.61
CA HIS A 407 16.73 26.09 -35.23
C HIS A 407 17.40 27.31 -34.60
#